data_AF-A0A3M1INK0-F1
#
_entry.id   AF-A0A3M1INK0-F1
#
_cell.length_a   1.000
_cell.length_b   1.000
_cell.length_c   1.000
_cell.angle_alpha   90.00
_cell.angle_beta   90.00
_cell.angle_gamma   90.00
#
_symmetry.space_group_name_H-M   'P 1'
#
loop_
_entity.id
_entity.type
_entity.pdbx_description
1 polymer ?
#
loop_
_entity_poly.entity_id
_entity_poly.type
_entity_poly.pdbx_seq_one_letter_code
_entity_poly.pdbx_strand_id
1 'polypeptide(L)'
;VRHTFLEAATATADFYLRNCCADGIPMWDTGAPNLHRLPEDYLDQPSNPYNPWEPVDSSAAAIAAQGLLRLARYLETELAAGEKPPMRHAKAAAKRYHQAGLKIADTLFSEPYLSTHPRHQGLILHSVYHRPNGWDHVPRGMKVPCGESSMWGDYHARELALWIQREAEGGPYLTFFGRIGLPE
;
A
#
# COMPACT_ATOMS: atom_id res chain seq x y z
N VAL A 1 17.53 -0.92 -19.97
CA VAL A 1 17.33 -1.40 -18.57
C VAL A 1 16.49 -0.43 -17.75
N ARG A 2 16.91 0.83 -17.51
CA ARG A 2 16.13 1.83 -16.75
C ARG A 2 14.70 2.02 -17.26
N HIS A 3 14.53 2.20 -18.57
CA HIS A 3 13.22 2.32 -19.21
C HIS A 3 12.31 1.12 -18.92
N THR A 4 12.83 -0.10 -19.05
CA THR A 4 12.09 -1.35 -18.81
C THR A 4 11.59 -1.45 -17.37
N PHE A 5 12.42 -1.09 -16.38
CA PHE A 5 11.99 -1.09 -14.98
C PHE A 5 10.95 -0.01 -14.68
N LEU A 6 11.11 1.16 -15.30
CA LEU A 6 10.13 2.24 -15.15
C LEU A 6 8.77 1.85 -15.75
N GLU A 7 8.77 1.25 -16.94
CA GLU A 7 7.58 0.75 -17.61
C GLU A 7 6.87 -0.32 -16.75
N ALA A 8 7.61 -1.31 -16.24
CA ALA A 8 7.06 -2.34 -15.37
C ALA A 8 6.48 -1.76 -14.06
N ALA A 9 7.22 -0.86 -13.38
CA ALA A 9 6.75 -0.23 -12.15
C ALA A 9 5.46 0.58 -12.36
N THR A 10 5.39 1.29 -13.48
CA THR A 10 4.21 2.10 -13.85
C THR A 10 3.02 1.22 -14.19
N ALA A 11 3.22 0.15 -14.96
CA ALA A 11 2.17 -0.80 -15.30
C ALA A 11 1.60 -1.48 -14.04
N THR A 12 2.46 -1.88 -13.11
CA THR A 12 2.07 -2.47 -11.82
C THR A 12 1.30 -1.46 -10.95
N ALA A 13 1.78 -0.23 -10.83
CA ALA A 13 1.10 0.83 -10.07
C ALA A 13 -0.28 1.17 -10.65
N ASP A 14 -0.37 1.31 -11.97
CA ASP A 14 -1.63 1.60 -12.67
C ASP A 14 -2.61 0.43 -12.62
N PHE A 15 -2.13 -0.81 -12.59
CA PHE A 15 -2.97 -1.97 -12.36
C PHE A 15 -3.50 -1.99 -10.93
N TYR A 16 -2.63 -1.80 -9.93
CA TYR A 16 -3.03 -1.75 -8.53
C TYR A 16 -4.13 -0.72 -8.29
N LEU A 17 -3.91 0.53 -8.72
CA LEU A 17 -4.86 1.64 -8.52
C LEU A 17 -6.19 1.49 -9.28
N ARG A 18 -6.28 0.57 -10.25
CA ARG A 18 -7.53 0.24 -10.93
C ARG A 18 -8.28 -0.94 -10.30
N ASN A 19 -7.62 -1.68 -9.41
CA ASN A 19 -8.14 -2.94 -8.87
C ASN A 19 -8.08 -3.00 -7.34
N CYS A 20 -7.88 -1.87 -6.67
CA CYS A 20 -8.06 -1.71 -5.22
C CYS A 20 -9.37 -0.96 -4.94
N CYS A 21 -9.86 -1.04 -3.69
CA CYS A 21 -10.98 -0.22 -3.23
C CYS A 21 -10.63 1.28 -3.24
N ALA A 22 -11.62 2.16 -3.08
CA ALA A 22 -11.45 3.60 -3.19
C ALA A 22 -10.57 4.23 -2.08
N ASP A 23 -10.43 3.53 -0.96
CA ASP A 23 -9.52 3.87 0.13
C ASP A 23 -8.09 3.33 -0.08
N GLY A 24 -7.87 2.63 -1.20
CA GLY A 24 -6.60 2.10 -1.63
C GLY A 24 -6.25 0.71 -1.07
N ILE A 25 -7.14 0.06 -0.32
CA ILE A 25 -6.89 -1.30 0.19
C ILE A 25 -7.35 -2.34 -0.85
N PRO A 26 -6.52 -3.33 -1.20
CA PRO A 26 -6.89 -4.34 -2.18
C PRO A 26 -7.61 -5.52 -1.52
N MET A 27 -8.39 -6.25 -2.31
CA MET A 27 -8.72 -7.64 -1.98
C MET A 27 -7.44 -8.48 -2.01
N TRP A 28 -7.41 -9.60 -1.28
CA TRP A 28 -6.22 -10.46 -1.22
C TRP A 28 -5.73 -10.96 -2.60
N ASP A 29 -6.65 -11.09 -3.57
CA ASP A 29 -6.37 -11.45 -4.96
C ASP A 29 -7.38 -10.76 -5.89
N THR A 30 -6.91 -10.14 -6.97
CA THR A 30 -7.76 -9.47 -7.98
C THR A 30 -8.60 -10.45 -8.83
N GLY A 31 -8.32 -11.74 -8.74
CA GLY A 31 -9.05 -12.85 -9.33
C GLY A 31 -9.63 -13.80 -8.28
N ALA A 32 -9.83 -13.36 -7.04
CA ALA A 32 -10.40 -14.20 -5.99
C ALA A 32 -11.78 -14.76 -6.40
N PRO A 33 -12.09 -16.02 -6.04
CA PRO A 33 -13.22 -16.75 -6.62
C PRO A 33 -14.59 -16.12 -6.28
N ASN A 34 -14.72 -15.44 -5.15
CA ASN A 34 -15.99 -14.84 -4.72
C ASN A 34 -16.08 -13.32 -4.91
N LEU A 35 -15.18 -12.69 -5.68
CA LEU A 35 -15.29 -11.25 -5.98
C LEU A 35 -16.63 -10.88 -6.60
N HIS A 36 -17.20 -11.75 -7.44
CA HIS A 36 -18.52 -11.58 -8.06
C HIS A 36 -19.69 -11.49 -7.06
N ARG A 37 -19.44 -11.78 -5.77
CA ARG A 37 -20.44 -11.68 -4.69
C ARG A 37 -20.34 -10.37 -3.90
N LEU A 38 -19.27 -9.61 -4.09
CA LEU A 38 -19.16 -8.24 -3.59
C LEU A 38 -20.14 -7.33 -4.35
N PRO A 39 -20.48 -6.15 -3.82
CA PRO A 39 -21.20 -5.13 -4.59
C PRO A 39 -20.53 -4.87 -5.94
N GLU A 40 -21.32 -4.58 -6.98
CA GLU A 40 -20.80 -4.34 -8.33
C GLU A 40 -19.79 -3.18 -8.35
N ASP A 41 -19.99 -2.18 -7.50
CA ASP A 41 -19.20 -0.96 -7.35
C ASP A 41 -18.16 -1.05 -6.21
N TYR A 42 -17.80 -2.25 -5.72
CA TYR A 42 -16.92 -2.37 -4.55
C TYR A 42 -15.55 -1.66 -4.69
N LEU A 43 -15.05 -1.51 -5.93
CA LEU A 43 -13.81 -0.78 -6.20
C LEU A 43 -13.96 0.74 -6.00
N ASP A 44 -15.18 1.27 -6.15
CA ASP A 44 -15.51 2.68 -5.94
C ASP A 44 -15.92 2.97 -4.49
N GLN A 45 -15.94 1.96 -3.62
CA GLN A 45 -16.27 2.07 -2.20
C GLN A 45 -15.01 1.91 -1.33
N PRO A 46 -15.01 2.45 -0.09
CA PRO A 46 -14.03 2.07 0.91
C PRO A 46 -14.07 0.55 1.15
N SER A 47 -12.91 -0.03 1.38
CA SER A 47 -12.79 -1.45 1.63
C SER A 47 -13.51 -1.85 2.93
N ASN A 48 -14.09 -3.05 2.93
CA ASN A 48 -14.72 -3.61 4.11
C ASN A 48 -13.98 -4.90 4.52
N PRO A 49 -13.11 -4.86 5.54
CA PRO A 49 -12.36 -6.03 5.97
C PRO A 49 -13.23 -7.12 6.62
N TYR A 50 -14.50 -6.84 6.91
CA TYR A 50 -15.46 -7.76 7.53
C TYR A 50 -16.52 -8.27 6.55
N ASN A 51 -16.35 -8.02 5.24
CA ASN A 51 -17.26 -8.57 4.24
C ASN A 51 -17.25 -10.12 4.28
N PRO A 52 -18.36 -10.80 3.94
CA PRO A 52 -18.46 -12.25 4.13
C PRO A 52 -17.86 -13.09 2.99
N TRP A 53 -17.26 -12.48 1.96
CA TRP A 53 -16.96 -13.15 0.69
C TRP A 53 -15.46 -13.32 0.44
N GLU A 54 -14.69 -12.24 0.46
CA GLU A 54 -13.23 -12.29 0.27
C GLU A 54 -12.51 -11.34 1.23
N PRO A 55 -11.41 -11.77 1.88
CA PRO A 55 -10.66 -10.89 2.74
C PRO A 55 -9.92 -9.82 1.92
N VAL A 56 -9.67 -8.68 2.56
CA VAL A 56 -8.70 -7.70 2.09
C VAL A 56 -7.28 -8.14 2.43
N ASP A 57 -6.26 -7.50 1.86
CA ASP A 57 -4.89 -7.62 2.35
C ASP A 57 -4.24 -6.24 2.54
N SER A 58 -4.22 -5.79 3.79
CA SER A 58 -3.60 -4.53 4.18
C SER A 58 -2.06 -4.54 4.05
N SER A 59 -1.43 -5.71 4.06
CA SER A 59 0.03 -5.81 3.91
C SER A 59 0.46 -5.50 2.48
N ALA A 60 -0.28 -5.96 1.48
CA ALA A 60 -0.13 -5.53 0.10
C ALA A 60 -0.36 -4.02 -0.06
N ALA A 61 -1.30 -3.43 0.68
CA ALA A 61 -1.52 -1.98 0.67
C ALA A 61 -0.33 -1.20 1.23
N ALA A 62 0.27 -1.64 2.33
CA ALA A 62 1.46 -1.01 2.89
C ALA A 62 2.63 -1.02 1.89
N ILE A 63 2.86 -2.16 1.23
CA ILE A 63 3.90 -2.30 0.19
C ILE A 63 3.60 -1.40 -1.02
N ALA A 64 2.35 -1.38 -1.49
CA ALA A 64 1.95 -0.58 -2.63
C ALA A 64 2.10 0.92 -2.35
N ALA A 65 1.70 1.40 -1.17
CA ALA A 65 1.84 2.79 -0.76
C ALA A 65 3.30 3.25 -0.82
N GLN A 66 4.23 2.44 -0.30
CA GLN A 66 5.66 2.73 -0.41
C GLN A 66 6.14 2.75 -1.86
N GLY A 67 5.75 1.75 -2.66
CA GLY A 67 6.10 1.70 -4.08
C GLY A 67 5.61 2.93 -4.85
N LEU A 68 4.38 3.36 -4.60
CA LEU A 68 3.75 4.53 -5.21
C LEU A 68 4.49 5.82 -4.84
N LEU A 69 4.80 6.03 -3.56
CA LEU A 69 5.59 7.19 -3.12
C LEU A 69 7.00 7.17 -3.73
N ARG A 70 7.64 5.99 -3.90
CA ARG A 70 9.01 5.88 -4.47
C ARG A 70 8.98 6.22 -5.94
N LEU A 71 7.98 5.70 -6.64
CA LEU A 71 7.79 5.98 -8.05
C LEU A 71 7.46 7.45 -8.29
N ALA A 72 6.59 8.06 -7.48
CA ALA A 72 6.28 9.47 -7.54
C ALA A 72 7.54 10.33 -7.38
N ARG A 73 8.31 10.10 -6.30
CA ARG A 73 9.53 10.83 -6.00
C ARG A 73 10.58 10.68 -7.11
N TYR A 74 10.71 9.48 -7.66
CA TYR A 74 11.60 9.21 -8.79
C TYR A 74 11.19 10.03 -10.02
N LEU A 75 9.90 10.04 -10.38
CA LEU A 75 9.39 10.82 -11.52
C LEU A 75 9.59 12.33 -11.31
N GLU A 76 9.37 12.85 -10.11
CA GLU A 76 9.62 14.25 -9.76
C GLU A 76 11.10 14.62 -9.91
N THR A 77 11.99 13.75 -9.42
CA THR A 77 13.44 13.95 -9.50
C THR A 77 13.89 14.02 -10.97
N GLU A 78 13.40 13.11 -11.81
CA GLU A 78 13.70 13.11 -13.24
C GLU A 78 13.18 14.35 -13.96
N LEU A 79 11.97 14.80 -13.61
CA LEU A 79 11.40 16.02 -14.17
C LEU A 79 12.21 17.26 -13.77
N ALA A 80 12.73 17.29 -12.54
CA ALA A 80 13.55 18.40 -12.03
C ALA A 80 14.96 18.44 -12.63
N ALA A 81 15.50 17.30 -13.07
CA ALA A 81 16.82 17.21 -13.71
C ALA A 81 16.91 17.95 -15.06
N GLY A 82 15.78 18.42 -15.61
CA GLY A 82 15.75 19.25 -16.81
C GLY A 82 15.93 18.48 -18.13
N GLU A 83 15.95 17.15 -18.08
CA GLU A 83 15.95 16.28 -19.25
C GLU A 83 14.54 16.15 -19.88
N LYS A 84 14.44 15.42 -20.99
CA LYS A 84 13.14 15.01 -21.54
C LYS A 84 12.37 14.21 -20.47
N PRO A 85 11.03 14.35 -20.38
CA PRO A 85 10.24 13.57 -19.41
C PRO A 85 10.54 12.07 -19.51
N PRO A 86 10.69 11.36 -18.38
CA PRO A 86 11.06 9.94 -18.38
C PRO A 86 9.97 9.04 -18.97
N MET A 87 8.74 9.56 -19.03
CA MET A 87 7.60 8.97 -19.71
C MET A 87 6.58 10.05 -20.09
N ARG A 88 5.64 9.69 -20.96
CA ARG A 88 4.48 10.53 -21.27
C ARG A 88 3.63 10.73 -20.00
N HIS A 89 3.13 11.95 -19.78
CA HIS A 89 2.34 12.31 -18.60
C HIS A 89 3.05 12.13 -17.24
N ALA A 90 4.39 12.06 -17.20
CA ALA A 90 5.16 11.86 -15.96
C ALA A 90 4.76 12.78 -14.80
N LYS A 91 4.49 14.07 -15.06
CA LYS A 91 4.06 15.02 -14.02
C LYS A 91 2.70 14.66 -13.40
N ALA A 92 1.75 14.23 -14.23
CA ALA A 92 0.43 13.82 -13.76
C ALA A 92 0.50 12.47 -13.02
N ALA A 93 1.30 11.53 -13.54
CA ALA A 93 1.55 10.25 -12.91
C ALA A 93 2.21 10.42 -11.53
N ALA A 94 3.26 11.24 -11.42
CA ALA A 94 3.92 11.55 -10.15
C ALA A 94 2.93 12.07 -9.10
N LYS A 95 2.13 13.09 -9.45
CA LYS A 95 1.10 13.63 -8.56
C LYS A 95 0.09 12.56 -8.14
N ARG A 96 -0.41 11.76 -9.10
CA ARG A 96 -1.38 10.70 -8.83
C ARG A 96 -0.83 9.64 -7.88
N TYR A 97 0.38 9.15 -8.13
CA TYR A 97 1.01 8.13 -7.29
C TYR A 97 1.32 8.66 -5.90
N HIS A 98 1.77 9.91 -5.79
CA HIS A 98 2.00 10.54 -4.49
C HIS A 98 0.71 10.62 -3.66
N GLN A 99 -0.35 11.16 -4.26
CA GLN A 99 -1.66 11.27 -3.60
C GLN A 99 -2.24 9.91 -3.23
N ALA A 100 -2.12 8.91 -4.11
CA ALA A 100 -2.60 7.57 -3.82
C ALA A 100 -1.82 6.91 -2.67
N GLY A 101 -0.49 7.05 -2.65
CA GLY A 101 0.34 6.54 -1.56
C GLY A 101 -0.03 7.17 -0.21
N LEU A 102 -0.25 8.48 -0.18
CA LEU A 102 -0.73 9.17 1.03
C LEU A 102 -2.14 8.75 1.44
N LYS A 103 -3.04 8.52 0.47
CA LYS A 103 -4.41 8.06 0.77
C LYS A 103 -4.40 6.66 1.39
N ILE A 104 -3.58 5.75 0.87
CA ILE A 104 -3.43 4.41 1.45
C ILE A 104 -2.85 4.52 2.87
N ALA A 105 -1.85 5.36 3.08
CA ALA A 105 -1.26 5.58 4.41
C ALA A 105 -2.29 6.11 5.42
N ASP A 106 -3.10 7.09 5.03
CA ASP A 106 -4.22 7.63 5.81
C ASP A 106 -5.21 6.53 6.23
N THR A 107 -5.57 5.63 5.30
CA THR A 107 -6.44 4.48 5.58
C THR A 107 -5.78 3.48 6.54
N LEU A 108 -4.51 3.12 6.30
CA LEU A 108 -3.78 2.15 7.12
C LEU A 108 -3.54 2.63 8.56
N PHE A 109 -3.33 3.93 8.74
CA PHE A 109 -3.08 4.54 10.06
C PHE A 109 -4.37 4.98 10.77
N SER A 110 -5.52 4.46 10.32
CA SER A 110 -6.83 4.65 10.93
C SER A 110 -7.47 3.31 11.25
N GLU A 111 -8.37 3.26 12.24
CA GLU A 111 -9.22 2.08 12.43
C GLU A 111 -10.11 1.86 11.20
N PRO A 112 -10.39 0.60 10.81
CA PRO A 112 -10.08 -0.65 11.52
C PRO A 112 -8.70 -1.25 11.22
N TYR A 113 -7.87 -0.59 10.39
CA TYR A 113 -6.57 -1.11 9.96
C TYR A 113 -5.48 -0.93 11.00
N LEU A 114 -5.43 0.23 11.66
CA LEU A 114 -4.51 0.45 12.76
C LEU A 114 -4.99 -0.31 13.99
N SER A 115 -4.14 -1.18 14.51
CA SER A 115 -4.38 -1.87 15.76
C SER A 115 -4.31 -0.88 16.94
N THR A 116 -5.44 -0.69 17.62
CA THR A 116 -5.53 0.08 18.88
C THR A 116 -5.74 -0.82 20.10
N HIS A 117 -5.89 -2.13 19.90
CA HIS A 117 -6.19 -3.08 20.97
C HIS A 117 -4.92 -3.44 21.77
N PRO A 118 -4.89 -3.24 23.11
CA PRO A 118 -3.66 -3.35 23.91
C PRO A 118 -3.10 -4.77 24.02
N ARG A 119 -3.86 -5.80 23.65
CA ARG A 119 -3.41 -7.20 23.62
C ARG A 119 -3.01 -7.68 22.23
N HIS A 120 -3.23 -6.88 21.18
CA HIS A 120 -2.80 -7.23 19.84
C HIS A 120 -1.34 -6.82 19.66
N GLN A 121 -0.51 -7.71 19.11
CA GLN A 121 0.94 -7.50 19.03
C GLN A 121 1.42 -6.91 17.70
N GLY A 122 0.59 -6.95 16.66
CA GLY A 122 0.88 -6.29 15.39
C GLY A 122 0.29 -4.90 15.28
N LEU A 123 0.82 -4.14 14.33
CA LEU A 123 0.48 -2.73 14.06
C LEU A 123 -0.67 -2.59 13.07
N ILE A 124 -0.58 -3.27 11.92
CA ILE A 124 -1.56 -3.20 10.84
C ILE A 124 -2.34 -4.51 10.74
N LEU A 125 -3.65 -4.41 10.92
CA LEU A 125 -4.60 -5.51 10.89
C LEU A 125 -5.09 -5.80 9.48
N HIS A 126 -5.72 -6.96 9.31
CA HIS A 126 -6.31 -7.44 8.07
C HIS A 126 -5.28 -7.78 6.99
N SER A 127 -4.14 -8.33 7.43
CA SER A 127 -3.19 -8.99 6.54
C SER A 127 -3.63 -10.42 6.25
N VAL A 128 -3.37 -10.89 5.03
CA VAL A 128 -3.60 -12.28 4.61
C VAL A 128 -2.25 -12.89 4.23
N TYR A 129 -1.90 -13.99 4.87
CA TYR A 129 -0.68 -14.74 4.63
C TYR A 129 -0.86 -15.82 3.56
N HIS A 130 -1.83 -16.73 3.72
CA HIS A 130 -1.97 -17.86 2.80
C HIS A 130 -3.41 -18.34 2.63
N ARG A 131 -4.22 -17.49 1.99
CA ARG A 131 -5.64 -17.75 1.73
C ARG A 131 -5.95 -19.08 1.00
N PRO A 132 -5.22 -19.52 -0.04
CA PRO A 132 -5.53 -20.79 -0.71
C PRO A 132 -5.39 -22.04 0.17
N ASN A 133 -4.48 -22.03 1.15
CA ASN A 133 -4.28 -23.13 2.08
C ASN A 133 -5.09 -22.95 3.37
N GLY A 134 -5.78 -21.82 3.54
CA GLY A 134 -6.58 -21.52 4.73
C GLY A 134 -5.78 -21.44 6.02
N TRP A 135 -4.56 -20.89 5.97
CA TRP A 135 -3.70 -20.75 7.16
C TRP A 135 -4.10 -19.59 8.07
N ASP A 136 -4.78 -18.59 7.51
CA ASP A 136 -5.18 -17.37 8.21
C ASP A 136 -6.34 -17.62 9.17
N HIS A 137 -6.26 -17.01 10.35
CA HIS A 137 -7.29 -17.13 11.38
C HIS A 137 -8.61 -16.49 10.94
N VAL A 138 -9.69 -17.25 11.05
CA VAL A 138 -11.07 -16.76 10.90
C VAL A 138 -11.67 -16.60 12.30
N PRO A 139 -11.88 -15.35 12.78
CA PRO A 139 -12.51 -15.12 14.08
C PRO A 139 -13.91 -15.73 14.16
N ARG A 140 -14.33 -16.12 15.37
CA ARG A 140 -15.66 -16.70 15.60
C ARG A 140 -16.76 -15.75 15.08
N GLY A 141 -17.63 -16.27 14.23
CA GLY A 141 -18.74 -15.53 13.64
C GLY A 141 -18.41 -14.87 12.29
N MET A 142 -17.14 -14.86 11.88
CA MET A 142 -16.71 -14.38 10.57
C MET A 142 -16.71 -15.52 9.53
N LYS A 143 -16.77 -15.15 8.25
CA LYS A 143 -16.69 -16.09 7.12
C LYS A 143 -15.33 -16.06 6.40
N VAL A 144 -14.58 -14.98 6.58
CA VAL A 144 -13.26 -14.78 5.98
C VAL A 144 -12.25 -14.34 7.05
N PRO A 145 -10.95 -14.58 6.84
CA PRO A 145 -9.89 -14.10 7.72
C PRO A 145 -9.93 -12.58 7.87
N CYS A 146 -9.77 -12.12 9.10
CA CYS A 146 -9.68 -10.69 9.40
C CYS A 146 -9.05 -10.51 10.78
N GLY A 147 -8.46 -9.33 11.00
CA GLY A 147 -7.91 -8.94 12.30
C GLY A 147 -6.51 -9.48 12.58
N GLU A 148 -5.92 -10.29 11.70
CA GLU A 148 -4.50 -10.67 11.81
C GLU A 148 -3.58 -9.60 11.22
N SER A 149 -2.38 -9.53 11.77
CA SER A 149 -1.24 -8.75 11.25
C SER A 149 -0.17 -9.67 10.69
N SER A 150 0.76 -9.10 9.95
CA SER A 150 1.97 -9.79 9.52
C SER A 150 3.23 -8.97 9.77
N MET A 151 4.36 -9.66 9.97
CA MET A 151 5.64 -8.99 10.19
C MET A 151 6.04 -8.10 9.00
N TRP A 152 5.77 -8.52 7.76
CA TRP A 152 6.05 -7.72 6.57
C TRP A 152 5.10 -6.52 6.46
N GLY A 153 3.81 -6.70 6.73
CA GLY A 153 2.85 -5.60 6.78
C GLY A 153 3.26 -4.52 7.77
N ASP A 154 3.62 -4.93 9.00
CA ASP A 154 4.08 -4.03 10.05
C ASP A 154 5.41 -3.34 9.71
N TYR A 155 6.37 -4.06 9.12
CA TYR A 155 7.63 -3.49 8.66
C TYR A 155 7.38 -2.39 7.61
N HIS A 156 6.60 -2.70 6.57
CA HIS A 156 6.33 -1.78 5.47
C HIS A 156 5.50 -0.58 5.93
N ALA A 157 4.54 -0.76 6.83
CA ALA A 157 3.77 0.32 7.41
C ALA A 157 4.62 1.25 8.30
N ARG A 158 5.53 0.69 9.10
CA ARG A 158 6.45 1.48 9.93
C ARG A 158 7.45 2.26 9.07
N GLU A 159 8.00 1.64 8.02
CA GLU A 159 8.91 2.33 7.10
C GLU A 159 8.16 3.42 6.31
N LEU A 160 6.92 3.16 5.89
CA LEU A 160 6.03 4.15 5.27
C LEU A 160 5.80 5.37 6.19
N ALA A 161 5.44 5.14 7.46
CA ALA A 161 5.25 6.20 8.44
C ALA A 161 6.53 7.04 8.64
N LEU A 162 7.69 6.38 8.80
CA LEU A 162 8.97 7.06 8.97
C LEU A 162 9.33 7.94 7.77
N TRP A 163 9.08 7.45 6.56
CA TRP A 163 9.31 8.28 5.38
C TRP A 163 8.34 9.45 5.34
N ILE A 164 7.03 9.23 5.42
CA ILE A 164 6.05 10.33 5.37
C ILE A 164 6.39 11.41 6.40
N GLN A 165 6.77 11.00 7.62
CA GLN A 165 7.26 11.92 8.65
C GLN A 165 8.48 12.73 8.17
N ARG A 166 9.54 12.06 7.68
CA ARG A 166 10.74 12.75 7.18
C ARG A 166 10.42 13.71 6.05
N GLU A 167 9.55 13.32 5.12
CA GLU A 167 9.15 14.19 4.01
C GLU A 167 8.43 15.44 4.51
N ALA A 168 7.49 15.27 5.46
CA ALA A 168 6.77 16.38 6.08
C ALA A 168 7.71 17.32 6.87
N GLU A 169 8.78 16.79 7.47
CA GLU A 169 9.78 17.54 8.22
C GLU A 169 10.92 18.11 7.34
N GLY A 170 10.89 17.89 6.02
CA GLY A 170 11.96 18.30 5.11
C GLY A 170 13.28 17.54 5.32
N GLY A 171 13.22 16.37 5.96
CA GLY A 171 14.35 15.50 6.25
C GLY A 171 14.91 14.76 5.03
N PRO A 172 16.05 14.07 5.18
CA PRO A 172 16.69 13.35 4.09
C PRO A 172 15.83 12.16 3.63
N TYR A 173 15.88 11.90 2.31
CA TYR A 173 15.21 10.74 1.71
C TYR A 173 15.60 9.43 2.40
N LEU A 174 14.61 8.61 2.70
CA LEU A 174 14.80 7.32 3.37
C LEU A 174 15.37 6.29 2.37
N THR A 175 16.64 5.95 2.57
CA THR A 175 17.36 4.87 1.88
C THR A 175 17.66 3.73 2.85
N PHE A 176 17.84 2.51 2.31
CA PHE A 176 18.13 1.32 3.10
C PHE A 176 19.36 1.49 4.02
N PHE A 177 20.46 2.04 3.49
CA PHE A 177 21.69 2.26 4.26
C PHE A 177 21.67 3.53 5.12
N GLY A 178 20.59 4.33 5.07
CA GLY A 178 20.51 5.64 5.70
C GLY A 178 21.69 6.55 5.32
N ARG A 179 21.72 7.76 5.88
CA ARG A 179 23.00 8.43 6.12
C ARG A 179 23.34 8.09 7.56
N ILE A 180 24.34 7.23 7.77
CA ILE A 180 24.99 7.15 9.09
C ILE A 180 25.60 8.55 9.28
N GLY A 181 25.00 9.35 10.15
CA GLY A 181 25.56 10.65 10.49
C GLY A 181 26.95 10.41 11.05
N LEU A 182 27.99 10.83 10.32
CA LEU A 182 29.23 11.15 10.99
C LEU A 182 28.91 12.38 11.87
N PRO A 183 29.18 12.34 13.18
CA PRO A 183 29.03 13.53 14.01
C PRO A 183 29.89 14.66 13.43
N GLU A 184 29.34 15.88 13.46
CA GLU A 184 30.11 17.13 13.23
C GLU A 184 31.22 17.30 14.27
#